data_AF-A0A653LNJ5-F1
#
_entry.id   AF-A0A653LNJ5-F1
#
_cell.length_a   1.000
_cell.length_b   1.000
_cell.length_c   1.000
_cell.angle_alpha   90.00
_cell.angle_beta   90.00
_cell.angle_gamma   90.00
#
_symmetry.space_group_name_H-M   'P 1'
#
loop_
_entity.id
_entity.type
_entity.pdbx_description
1 polymer ?
#
loop_
_entity_poly.entity_id
_entity_poly.type
_entity_poly.pdbx_seq_one_letter_code
_entity_poly.pdbx_strand_id
1 'polypeptide(L)' 'MPIILKTNYEDWATIKHDGDNVNIRVKQKGEIINNMLITVNSKKDMVFLDVKGSFTADDISKMINIASDK' A
#
# COMPACT_ATOMS: atom_id res chain seq x y z
N MET A 1 28.65 -9.60 8.82
CA MET A 1 27.76 -8.47 8.48
C MET A 1 26.51 -9.05 7.84
N PRO A 2 25.31 -8.85 8.39
CA PRO A 2 24.11 -9.35 7.73
C PRO A 2 23.71 -8.40 6.59
N ILE A 3 23.46 -8.97 5.41
CA ILE A 3 22.84 -8.26 4.29
C ILE A 3 21.36 -8.10 4.67
N ILE A 4 20.94 -6.91 5.05
CA ILE A 4 19.52 -6.59 5.15
C ILE A 4 18.98 -6.51 3.73
N LEU A 5 18.26 -7.55 3.30
CA LEU A 5 17.37 -7.48 2.14
C LEU A 5 16.26 -6.48 2.49
N LYS A 6 16.53 -5.19 2.33
CA LYS A 6 15.48 -4.18 2.34
C LYS A 6 14.61 -4.45 1.12
N THR A 7 13.53 -5.19 1.33
CA THR A 7 12.36 -4.99 0.48
C THR A 7 11.97 -3.53 0.72
N ASN A 8 12.35 -2.63 -0.20
CA ASN A 8 12.20 -1.16 -0.08
C ASN A 8 10.72 -0.72 -0.11
N TYR A 9 9.84 -1.47 0.54
CA TYR A 9 8.46 -1.14 0.75
C TYR A 9 8.36 -0.27 2.00
N GLU A 10 7.85 0.92 1.82
CA GLU A 10 7.51 1.86 2.88
C GLU A 10 6.03 1.67 3.23
N ASP A 11 5.72 1.55 4.53
CA ASP A 11 4.35 1.53 5.03
C ASP A 11 3.76 2.94 4.90
N TRP A 12 2.67 3.06 4.15
CA TRP A 12 2.05 4.36 3.88
C TRP A 12 0.73 4.55 4.59
N ALA A 13 -0.16 3.55 4.53
CA ALA A 13 -1.47 3.65 5.14
C ALA A 13 -1.95 2.30 5.68
N THR A 14 -2.68 2.36 6.78
CA THR A 14 -3.50 1.25 7.26
C THR A 14 -4.91 1.76 7.46
N ILE A 15 -5.85 1.25 6.66
CA ILE A 15 -7.26 1.59 6.72
C ILE A 15 -7.97 0.46 7.46
N LYS A 16 -8.78 0.82 8.46
CA LYS A 16 -9.60 -0.13 9.21
C LYS A 16 -11.06 0.15 8.90
N HIS A 17 -11.77 -0.85 8.40
CA HIS A 17 -13.20 -0.73 8.08
C HIS A 17 -13.90 -2.02 8.51
N ASP A 18 -14.89 -1.93 9.40
CA ASP A 18 -15.73 -3.05 9.87
C ASP A 18 -15.00 -4.34 10.32
N GLY A 19 -13.78 -4.19 10.84
CA GLY A 19 -12.94 -5.29 11.31
C GLY A 19 -11.99 -5.87 10.27
N ASP A 20 -12.04 -5.36 9.03
CA ASP A 20 -11.06 -5.62 7.99
C ASP A 20 -9.91 -4.61 8.09
N ASN A 21 -8.70 -5.09 7.80
CA ASN A 21 -7.49 -4.28 7.81
C ASN A 21 -6.91 -4.24 6.41
N VAL A 22 -6.88 -3.06 5.82
CA VAL A 22 -6.21 -2.79 4.55
C VAL A 22 -4.87 -2.15 4.85
N ASN A 23 -3.77 -2.80 4.45
CA ASN A 23 -2.43 -2.26 4.56
C ASN A 23 -1.90 -1.93 3.16
N ILE A 24 -1.41 -0.71 2.99
CA ILE A 24 -0.84 -0.22 1.74
C ILE A 24 0.64 0.04 1.97
N ARG A 25 1.46 -0.66 1.18
CA ARG A 25 2.90 -0.49 1.15
C ARG A 25 3.34 -0.08 -0.24
N VAL A 26 4.32 0.81 -0.32
CA VAL A 26 4.78 1.33 -1.60
C VAL A 26 6.28 1.22 -1.75
N LYS A 27 6.75 0.98 -2.96
CA LYS A 27 8.16 1.08 -3.31
C LYS A 27 8.33 2.31 -4.20
N GLN A 28 9.12 3.26 -3.73
CA GLN A 28 9.40 4.50 -4.45
C GLN A 28 10.85 4.58 -4.88
N LYS A 29 11.07 5.35 -5.96
CA LYS A 29 12.39 5.74 -6.44
C LYS A 29 12.34 7.23 -6.77
N GLY A 30 12.87 8.05 -5.87
CA GLY A 30 12.68 9.50 -5.93
C GLY A 30 11.21 9.83 -5.64
N GLU A 31 10.60 10.65 -6.49
CA GLU A 31 9.19 11.07 -6.37
C GLU A 31 8.20 10.08 -6.98
N ILE A 32 8.70 9.04 -7.68
CA ILE A 32 7.87 8.09 -8.40
C ILE A 32 7.74 6.79 -7.61
N ILE A 33 6.50 6.36 -7.41
CA ILE A 33 6.14 5.07 -6.85
C ILE A 33 5.96 4.09 -8.00
N ASN A 34 6.84 3.08 -8.01
CA ASN A 34 6.90 2.08 -9.08
C ASN A 34 6.10 0.82 -8.77
N ASN A 35 5.92 0.52 -7.49
CA ASN A 35 5.13 -0.61 -7.02
C ASN A 35 4.32 -0.23 -5.80
N MET A 36 3.11 -0.77 -5.72
CA MET A 36 2.29 -0.77 -4.51
C MET A 36 1.86 -2.19 -4.21
N LEU A 37 1.99 -2.58 -2.95
CA LEU A 37 1.44 -3.81 -2.41
C LEU A 37 0.29 -3.45 -1.49
N ILE A 38 -0.92 -3.84 -1.88
CA ILE A 38 -2.13 -3.65 -1.06
C ILE A 38 -2.53 -5.01 -0.52
N THR A 39 -2.61 -5.11 0.80
CA THR A 39 -3.07 -6.32 1.49
C THR A 39 -4.39 -6.01 2.17
N VAL A 40 -5.44 -6.74 1.79
CA VAL A 40 -6.73 -6.70 2.46
C VAL A 40 -6.83 -7.95 3.31
N ASN A 41 -6.83 -7.77 4.62
CA ASN A 41 -7.01 -8.85 5.58
C ASN A 41 -8.41 -8.74 6.17
N SER A 42 -9.33 -9.53 5.62
CA SER A 42 -10.69 -9.66 6.13
C SER A 42 -10.78 -10.88 7.05
N LYS A 43 -11.82 -10.94 7.89
CA LYS A 43 -12.02 -12.07 8.82
C LYS A 43 -12.03 -13.46 8.16
N LYS A 44 -12.40 -13.53 6.88
CA LYS A 44 -12.58 -14.78 6.13
C LYS A 44 -11.55 -14.98 5.02
N ASP A 45 -11.16 -13.90 4.34
CA ASP A 45 -10.34 -13.94 3.14
C ASP A 45 -9.17 -12.94 3.23
N MET A 46 -8.03 -13.33 2.68
CA MET A 46 -6.84 -12.50 2.58
C MET A 46 -6.51 -12.28 1.11
N VAL A 47 -6.49 -11.01 0.68
CA VAL A 47 -6.24 -10.63 -0.71
C VAL A 47 -4.97 -9.79 -0.79
N PHE A 48 -4.11 -10.13 -1.75
CA PHE A 48 -2.89 -9.41 -2.06
C PHE A 48 -2.96 -8.86 -3.49
N LEU A 49 -2.70 -7.56 -3.63
CA LEU A 49 -2.68 -6.86 -4.91
C LEU A 49 -1.29 -6.25 -5.10
N ASP A 50 -0.55 -6.69 -6.13
CA ASP A 50 0.68 -6.04 -6.59
C ASP A 50 0.36 -5.15 -7.79
N VAL A 51 0.44 -3.84 -7.59
CA VAL A 51 0.15 -2.83 -8.60
C VAL A 51 1.46 -2.20 -9.03
N LYS A 52 1.77 -2.34 -10.33
CA LYS A 52 2.95 -1.72 -10.96
C LYS A 52 2.52 -0.54 -11.80
N GLY A 53 3.26 0.57 -11.69
CA GLY A 53 2.96 1.77 -12.45
C GLY A 53 3.95 2.89 -12.20
N SER A 54 3.54 4.12 -12.47
CA SER A 54 4.31 5.33 -12.18
C SER A 54 3.36 6.31 -11.52
N PHE A 55 3.27 6.21 -10.20
CA PHE A 55 2.37 7.03 -9.39
C PHE A 55 3.16 8.06 -8.62
N THR A 56 2.50 9.16 -8.27
CA THR A 56 3.02 10.13 -7.30
C THR A 56 2.38 9.91 -5.92
N ALA A 57 2.94 10.55 -4.90
CA ALA A 57 2.33 10.56 -3.56
C ALA A 57 0.92 11.17 -3.54
N ASP A 58 0.69 12.19 -4.38
CA ASP A 58 -0.59 12.88 -4.48
C ASP A 58 -1.67 11.96 -5.08
N ASP A 59 -1.32 11.16 -6.10
CA ASP A 59 -2.25 10.22 -6.72
C ASP A 59 -2.76 9.17 -5.72
N ILE A 60 -1.86 8.62 -4.89
CA ILE A 60 -2.22 7.63 -3.88
C ILE A 60 -3.02 8.28 -2.74
N SER A 61 -2.64 9.49 -2.33
CA SER A 61 -3.37 10.23 -1.28
C SER A 61 -4.82 10.49 -1.70
N LYS A 62 -5.06 10.87 -2.96
CA LYS A 62 -6.41 11.02 -3.52
C LYS A 62 -7.17 9.69 -3.52
N MET A 63 -6.53 8.59 -3.91
CA MET A 63 -7.15 7.27 -3.92
C MET A 63 -7.58 6.82 -2.52
N ILE A 64 -6.73 7.00 -1.51
CA ILE A 64 -7.03 6.68 -0.11
C ILE A 64 -8.22 7.51 0.41
N ASN A 65 -8.24 8.81 0.11
CA ASN A 65 -9.32 9.70 0.54
C ASN A 65 -10.67 9.27 -0.08
N ILE A 66 -10.69 8.94 -1.38
CA ILE A 66 -11.91 8.44 -2.05
C ILE A 66 -12.39 7.13 -1.43
N ALA A 67 -11.47 6.24 -1.04
CA ALA A 67 -11.81 4.96 -0.44
C ALA A 67 -12.27 5.08 1.03
N SER A 68 -11.93 6.17 1.71
CA SER A 68 -12.29 6.40 3.13
C SER A 68 -13.56 7.22 3.32
N ASP A 69 -13.99 7.99 2.31
CA ASP A 69 -15.18 8.86 2.35
C ASP A 69 -16.50 8.09 2.11
N LYS A 70 -16.42 6.77 1.92
CA LYS A 70 -17.56 5.84 1.78
C LYS A 70 -17.53 4.78 2.87
#